data_AF-A0AAW8R7S5-F1
#
_entry.id   AF-A0AAW8R7S5-F1
#
_cell.length_a   1.000
_cell.length_b   1.000
_cell.length_c   1.000
_cell.angle_alpha   90.00
_cell.angle_beta   90.00
_cell.angle_gamma   90.00
#
_symmetry.space_group_name_H-M   'P 1'
#
loop_
_entity.id
_entity.type
_entity.pdbx_description
1 polymer ?
#
loop_
_entity_poly.entity_id
_entity_poly.type
_entity_poly.pdbx_seq_one_letter_code
_entity_poly.pdbx_strand_id
1 'polypeptide(L)'
;MSDLITGIVGIGLVFGIFIIGIIAYIKLLMWVYYDANARNMNGTLIVVLVVLFQLIPGLIVYLILRKPVRDFGYQNSRNSQLWKSSLKYYGILFLCLLIASLLSFFAMTN
;
A
#
# COMPACT_ATOMS: atom_id res chain seq x y z
N MET A 1 21.02 28.40 13.14
CA MET A 1 19.89 27.74 13.83
C MET A 1 18.79 27.29 12.85
N SER A 2 18.54 28.04 11.77
CA SER A 2 17.64 27.66 10.67
C SER A 2 17.90 26.27 10.11
N ASP A 3 19.16 25.92 9.85
CA ASP A 3 19.51 24.69 9.11
C ASP A 3 19.23 23.42 9.92
N LEU A 4 19.37 23.49 11.24
CA LEU A 4 19.01 22.42 12.17
C LEU A 4 17.50 22.18 12.17
N ILE A 5 16.70 23.26 12.18
CA ILE A 5 15.23 23.17 12.16
C ILE A 5 14.77 22.56 10.83
N THR A 6 15.32 23.02 9.71
CA THR A 6 15.02 22.47 8.37
C THR A 6 15.36 20.99 8.27
N GLY A 7 16.51 20.57 8.81
CA GLY A 7 16.92 19.16 8.83
C GLY A 7 15.96 18.26 9.61
N ILE A 8 15.53 18.68 10.81
CA ILE A 8 14.59 17.92 11.64
C ILE A 8 13.22 17.80 10.94
N VAL A 9 12.71 18.89 10.36
CA VAL A 9 11.44 18.90 9.64
C VAL A 9 11.49 18.01 8.40
N GLY A 10 12.59 18.05 7.64
CA GLY A 10 12.80 17.22 6.47
C GLY A 10 12.79 15.72 6.80
N ILE A 11 13.53 15.31 7.84
CA ILE A 11 13.57 13.92 8.30
C ILE A 11 12.17 13.47 8.75
N GLY A 12 11.46 14.30 9.52
CA GLY A 12 10.10 13.98 9.99
C GLY A 12 9.12 13.73 8.83
N LEU A 13 9.19 14.55 7.78
CA LEU A 13 8.36 14.39 6.58
C LEU A 13 8.65 13.08 5.85
N VAL A 14 9.93 12.75 5.64
CA VAL A 14 10.35 11.50 4.97
C VAL A 14 9.88 10.28 5.76
N PHE A 15 10.07 10.28 7.08
CA PHE A 15 9.58 9.19 7.94
C PHE A 15 8.05 9.05 7.90
N GLY A 16 7.31 10.17 7.92
CA GLY A 16 5.85 10.15 7.82
C GLY A 16 5.36 9.51 6.51
N ILE A 17 5.94 9.91 5.39
CA ILE A 17 5.64 9.35 4.06
C ILE A 17 5.93 7.84 4.03
N PHE A 18 7.08 7.44 4.57
CA PHE A 18 7.49 6.04 4.62
C PHE A 18 6.53 5.17 5.44
N ILE A 19 6.11 5.64 6.62
CA ILE A 19 5.16 4.93 7.47
C ILE A 19 3.80 4.75 6.78
N ILE A 20 3.29 5.80 6.12
CA ILE A 20 2.03 5.72 5.36
C ILE A 20 2.14 4.66 4.24
N GLY A 21 3.27 4.63 3.53
CA GLY A 21 3.55 3.65 2.49
C GLY A 21 3.55 2.21 3.02
N ILE A 22 4.24 1.96 4.14
CA ILE A 22 4.26 0.63 4.80
C ILE A 22 2.86 0.20 5.21
N ILE A 23 2.07 1.10 5.81
CA ILE A 23 0.70 0.79 6.25
C ILE A 23 -0.17 0.42 5.03
N ALA A 24 -0.07 1.17 3.93
CA ALA A 24 -0.78 0.87 2.70
C ALA A 24 -0.41 -0.51 2.16
N TYR A 25 0.89 -0.82 2.15
CA TYR A 25 1.45 -2.07 1.67
C TYR A 25 0.99 -3.29 2.48
N ILE A 26 1.15 -3.23 3.81
CA ILE A 26 0.75 -4.34 4.71
C ILE A 26 -0.75 -4.61 4.59
N LYS A 27 -1.59 -3.58 4.54
CA LYS A 27 -3.05 -3.75 4.35
C LYS A 27 -3.39 -4.44 3.04
N LEU A 28 -2.65 -4.14 1.97
CA LEU A 28 -2.83 -4.80 0.68
C LEU A 28 -2.44 -6.29 0.76
N LEU A 29 -1.30 -6.61 1.37
CA LEU A 29 -0.85 -8.00 1.52
C LEU A 29 -1.80 -8.82 2.41
N MET A 30 -2.29 -8.22 3.51
CA MET A 30 -3.30 -8.86 4.35
C MET A 30 -4.57 -9.15 3.55
N TRP A 31 -5.01 -8.20 2.71
CA TRP A 31 -6.16 -8.43 1.84
C TRP A 31 -5.91 -9.61 0.89
N VAL A 32 -4.76 -9.65 0.21
CA VAL A 32 -4.37 -10.75 -0.71
C VAL A 32 -4.38 -12.09 0.02
N TYR A 33 -3.80 -12.14 1.22
CA TYR A 33 -3.76 -13.35 2.05
C TYR A 33 -5.16 -13.88 2.35
N TYR A 34 -6.04 -13.02 2.87
CA TYR A 34 -7.40 -13.42 3.22
C TYR A 34 -8.27 -13.73 1.99
N ASP A 35 -8.10 -12.98 0.90
CA ASP A 35 -8.83 -13.22 -0.36
C ASP A 35 -8.44 -14.56 -0.99
N ALA A 36 -7.16 -14.92 -0.94
CA ALA A 36 -6.68 -16.20 -1.44
C ALA A 36 -7.20 -17.37 -0.59
N ASN A 37 -7.14 -17.26 0.73
CA ASN A 37 -7.67 -18.30 1.63
C ASN A 37 -9.19 -18.49 1.47
N ALA A 38 -9.95 -17.41 1.31
CA ALA A 38 -11.39 -17.47 1.04
C ALA A 38 -11.76 -18.15 -0.30
N ARG A 39 -10.78 -18.26 -1.21
CA ARG A 39 -10.90 -18.94 -2.51
C ARG A 39 -10.31 -20.35 -2.51
N ASN A 40 -9.96 -20.91 -1.34
CA ASN A 40 -9.26 -22.19 -1.20
C ASN A 40 -7.93 -22.24 -1.98
N MET A 41 -7.21 -21.11 -2.01
CA MET A 41 -5.85 -20.99 -2.51
C MET A 41 -4.90 -20.83 -1.33
N ASN A 42 -3.63 -21.23 -1.47
CA ASN A 42 -2.65 -21.05 -0.39
C ASN A 42 -2.27 -19.56 -0.30
N GLY A 43 -2.85 -18.85 0.66
CA GLY A 43 -2.64 -17.40 0.83
C GLY A 43 -1.20 -17.00 1.05
N THR A 44 -0.40 -17.82 1.74
CA THR A 44 1.03 -17.55 1.94
C THR A 44 1.79 -17.58 0.61
N LEU A 45 1.55 -18.57 -0.23
CA LEU A 45 2.19 -18.66 -1.55
C LEU A 45 1.80 -17.48 -2.45
N ILE A 46 0.52 -17.06 -2.41
CA ILE A 46 0.08 -15.90 -3.18
C ILE A 46 0.73 -14.61 -2.68
N VAL A 47 0.81 -14.40 -1.37
CA VAL A 47 1.50 -13.22 -0.82
C VAL A 47 2.96 -13.19 -1.24
N VAL A 48 3.67 -14.31 -1.13
CA VAL A 48 5.07 -14.43 -1.58
C VAL A 48 5.19 -14.11 -3.07
N LEU A 49 4.28 -14.62 -3.90
CA LEU A 49 4.24 -14.28 -5.33
C LEU A 49 4.03 -12.78 -5.54
N VAL A 50 3.09 -12.16 -4.84
CA VAL A 50 2.84 -10.71 -4.96
C VAL A 50 4.06 -9.89 -4.57
N VAL A 51 4.78 -10.28 -3.52
CA VAL A 51 6.00 -9.60 -3.05
C VAL A 51 7.15 -9.78 -4.06
N LEU A 52 7.39 -10.99 -4.56
CA LEU A 52 8.47 -11.29 -5.50
C LEU A 52 8.32 -10.56 -6.83
N PHE A 53 7.09 -10.41 -7.31
CA PHE A 53 6.76 -9.71 -8.56
C PHE A 53 6.44 -8.23 -8.33
N GLN A 54 7.17 -7.56 -7.42
CA GLN A 54 7.11 -6.10 -7.21
C GLN A 54 5.70 -5.52 -7.00
N LEU A 55 4.87 -6.19 -6.21
CA LEU A 55 3.50 -5.80 -5.86
C LEU A 55 2.53 -5.75 -7.04
N ILE A 56 2.69 -4.80 -7.97
CA ILE A 56 1.75 -4.53 -9.06
C ILE A 56 1.66 -5.72 -10.05
N PRO A 57 2.77 -6.17 -10.68
CA PRO A 57 2.73 -7.33 -11.56
C PRO A 57 2.20 -8.59 -10.84
N GLY A 58 2.68 -8.83 -9.61
CA GLY A 58 2.23 -9.98 -8.82
C GLY A 58 0.74 -9.93 -8.47
N LEU A 59 0.21 -8.75 -8.16
CA LEU A 59 -1.21 -8.55 -7.90
C LEU A 59 -2.05 -8.79 -9.16
N ILE A 60 -1.58 -8.33 -10.32
CA ILE A 60 -2.26 -8.55 -11.61
C ILE A 60 -2.34 -10.05 -11.91
N VAL A 61 -1.22 -10.76 -11.79
CA VAL A 61 -1.16 -12.22 -11.98
C VAL A 61 -2.13 -12.92 -11.02
N TYR A 62 -2.11 -12.52 -9.74
CA TYR A 62 -3.06 -13.06 -8.77
C TYR A 62 -4.52 -12.80 -9.17
N LEU A 63 -4.85 -11.58 -9.56
CA LEU A 63 -6.21 -11.18 -9.93
C LEU A 63 -6.74 -11.93 -11.16
N ILE A 64 -5.87 -12.30 -12.10
CA ILE A 64 -6.21 -13.08 -13.28
C ILE A 64 -6.39 -14.56 -12.92
N LEU A 65 -5.51 -15.11 -12.08
CA LEU A 65 -5.55 -16.54 -11.69
C LEU A 65 -6.54 -16.85 -10.55
N ARG A 66 -7.17 -15.84 -9.95
CA ARG A 66 -8.02 -16.03 -8.77
C ARG A 66 -9.23 -16.91 -9.10
N LYS A 67 -9.46 -17.92 -8.26
CA LYS A 67 -10.64 -18.80 -8.34
C LYS A 67 -11.91 -18.07 -7.88
N PRO A 68 -13.11 -18.53 -8.26
CA PRO A 68 -14.36 -17.96 -7.74
C PRO A 68 -14.41 -18.07 -6.20
N VAL A 69 -15.02 -17.06 -5.56
CA VAL A 69 -15.16 -17.02 -4.10
C VAL A 69 -16.14 -18.12 -3.68
N ARG A 70 -15.73 -18.97 -2.75
CA ARG A 70 -16.58 -20.03 -2.19
C ARG A 70 -17.11 -19.69 -0.80
N ASP A 71 -16.43 -18.78 -0.11
CA ASP A 71 -16.83 -18.29 1.20
C ASP A 71 -17.64 -16.98 1.08
N PHE A 72 -18.96 -17.10 1.19
CA PHE A 72 -19.87 -15.95 1.21
C PHE A 72 -19.74 -15.10 2.48
N GLY A 73 -19.28 -15.70 3.59
CA GLY A 73 -19.00 -14.97 4.83
C GLY A 73 -17.82 -14.02 4.69
N TYR A 74 -16.80 -14.43 3.93
CA TYR A 74 -15.68 -13.55 3.59
C TYR A 74 -16.13 -12.31 2.81
N GLN A 75 -17.06 -12.44 1.85
CA GLN A 75 -17.49 -11.30 1.02
C GLN A 75 -18.01 -10.12 1.84
N ASN A 76 -18.74 -10.39 2.93
CA ASN A 76 -19.27 -9.36 3.83
C ASN A 76 -18.38 -9.07 5.05
N SER A 77 -17.15 -9.61 5.08
CA SER A 77 -16.24 -9.44 6.20
C SER A 77 -15.46 -8.13 6.14
N ARG A 78 -14.96 -7.67 7.29
CA ARG A 78 -14.00 -6.54 7.35
C ARG A 78 -12.73 -6.82 6.52
N ASN A 79 -12.34 -8.09 6.42
CA ASN A 79 -11.12 -8.52 5.72
C ASN A 79 -11.24 -8.39 4.20
N SER A 80 -12.45 -8.55 3.63
CA SER A 80 -12.68 -8.32 2.20
C SER A 80 -12.60 -6.85 1.80
N GLN A 81 -12.73 -5.93 2.77
CA GLN A 81 -12.70 -4.49 2.55
C GLN A 81 -11.31 -3.87 2.76
N LEU A 82 -10.31 -4.66 3.15
CA LEU A 82 -8.96 -4.18 3.44
C LEU A 82 -8.30 -3.49 2.24
N TRP A 83 -8.58 -3.94 1.00
CA TRP A 83 -8.11 -3.27 -0.21
C TRP A 83 -8.63 -1.83 -0.33
N LYS A 84 -9.86 -1.55 0.09
CA LYS A 84 -10.42 -0.19 0.10
C LYS A 84 -9.67 0.69 1.08
N SER A 85 -9.34 0.14 2.25
CA SER A 85 -8.53 0.86 3.24
C SER A 85 -7.12 1.11 2.70
N SER A 86 -6.47 0.10 2.11
CA SER A 86 -5.15 0.23 1.50
C SER A 86 -5.13 1.31 0.40
N LEU A 87 -6.12 1.32 -0.49
CA LEU A 87 -6.25 2.31 -1.56
C LEU A 87 -6.35 3.74 -1.02
N LYS A 88 -7.06 3.95 0.11
CA LYS A 88 -7.10 5.27 0.76
C LYS A 88 -5.71 5.73 1.20
N TYR A 89 -4.90 4.83 1.78
CA TYR A 89 -3.53 5.17 2.18
C TYR A 89 -2.64 5.44 0.96
N TYR A 90 -2.78 4.70 -0.14
CA TYR A 90 -2.07 5.01 -1.38
C TYR A 90 -2.48 6.37 -1.97
N GLY A 91 -3.75 6.75 -1.87
CA GLY A 91 -4.23 8.08 -2.26
C GLY A 91 -3.61 9.19 -1.40
N ILE A 92 -3.56 9.00 -0.07
CA ILE A 92 -2.88 9.93 0.85
C ILE A 92 -1.39 10.03 0.54
N LEU A 93 -0.72 8.88 0.34
CA LEU A 93 0.69 8.82 -0.02
C LEU A 93 0.99 9.60 -1.30
N PHE A 94 0.17 9.39 -2.34
CA PHE A 94 0.30 10.09 -3.60
C PHE A 94 0.17 11.61 -3.43
N LEU A 95 -0.82 12.07 -2.65
CA LEU A 95 -1.00 13.48 -2.34
C LEU A 95 0.21 14.06 -1.58
N CYS A 96 0.73 13.36 -0.57
CA CYS A 96 1.91 13.77 0.18
C CYS A 96 3.15 13.89 -0.73
N LEU A 97 3.37 12.93 -1.63
CA LEU A 97 4.48 12.96 -2.59
C LEU A 97 4.34 14.12 -3.58
N LEU A 98 3.12 14.40 -4.05
CA LEU A 98 2.86 15.52 -4.96
C LEU A 98 3.17 16.86 -4.28
N ILE A 99 2.70 17.04 -3.04
CA ILE A 99 2.99 18.25 -2.24
C ILE A 99 4.50 18.38 -1.98
N ALA A 100 5.18 17.30 -1.59
CA ALA A 100 6.62 17.31 -1.38
C ALA A 100 7.40 17.68 -2.67
N SER A 101 6.97 17.16 -3.81
CA SER A 101 7.55 17.50 -5.12
C SER A 101 7.33 18.97 -5.47
N LEU A 102 6.14 19.51 -5.23
CA LEU A 102 5.83 20.93 -5.48
C LEU A 102 6.67 21.84 -4.58
N LEU A 103 6.76 21.54 -3.29
CA LEU A 103 7.60 22.30 -2.35
C LEU A 103 9.07 22.28 -2.77
N SER A 104 9.57 21.13 -3.21
CA SER A 104 10.94 20.98 -3.71
C SER A 104 11.18 21.80 -4.98
N PHE A 105 10.20 21.83 -5.89
CA PHE A 105 10.27 22.64 -7.11
C PHE A 105 10.30 24.14 -6.80
N PHE A 106 9.41 24.63 -5.95
CA PHE A 106 9.40 26.05 -5.53
C PHE A 106 10.67 26.45 -4.78
N ALA A 107 11.26 25.55 -3.98
CA ALA A 107 12.53 25.78 -3.30
C ALA A 107 13.74 25.83 -4.25
N MET A 108 13.65 25.23 -5.45
CA MET A 108 14.71 25.27 -6.45
C MET A 108 14.61 26.50 -7.38
N THR A 109 13.42 27.07 -7.53
CA THR A 109 13.17 28.24 -8.40
C THR A 109 13.32 29.59 -7.72
N ASN A 110 13.41 29.62 -6.38
CA ASN A 110 13.66 30.82 -5.57
C ASN A 110 15.13 30.91 -5.16
#